data_AF-A0A3A4RLV2-F1
#
_entry.id   AF-A0A3A4RLV2-F1
#
_cell.length_a   1.000
_cell.length_b   1.000
_cell.length_c   1.000
_cell.angle_alpha   90.00
_cell.angle_beta   90.00
_cell.angle_gamma   90.00
#
_symmetry.space_group_name_H-M   'P 1'
#
loop_
_entity.id
_entity.type
_entity.pdbx_description
1 polymer ?
#
loop_
_entity_poly.entity_id
_entity_poly.type
_entity_poly.pdbx_seq_one_letter_code
_entity_poly.pdbx_strand_id
1 'polypeptide(L)'
;MHISDGVLPLSVTIGGYAAGAVLTAWSARRTRSQDLPKVAVVTAAFFVASLVHIPFGPTSAHLLLPGLAGALLGPVAFLAIGLGLLLQSLLFQFGGLTALGANSLMMGLPAMVCGWFFQTFKGRTSFRQAIVGGLSGAFGTILAAVILAVLLVTGGEDFFGVAKIALAAHVPVIIIEGIVSAFTIGFLFRVKPALLEPSFVKPVKSVHV
;
A
#
# COMPACT_ATOMS: atom_id res chain seq x y z
N MET A 1 -0.74 -4.06 11.28
CA MET A 1 -1.30 -2.68 11.26
C MET A 1 -2.63 -2.62 10.52
N HIS A 2 -3.66 -3.33 11.00
CA HIS A 2 -5.04 -3.12 10.56
C HIS A 2 -5.88 -2.77 11.76
N ILE A 3 -6.76 -1.79 11.59
CA ILE A 3 -7.67 -1.37 12.64
C ILE A 3 -8.85 -2.37 12.68
N SER A 4 -9.13 -2.89 13.87
CA SER A 4 -10.21 -3.85 14.12
C SER A 4 -11.58 -3.17 14.17
N ASP A 5 -12.63 -3.99 14.13
CA ASP A 5 -14.00 -3.48 14.24
C ASP A 5 -14.28 -2.82 15.59
N GLY A 6 -15.05 -1.73 15.55
CA GLY A 6 -15.47 -0.99 16.74
C GLY A 6 -14.41 -0.10 17.39
N VAL A 7 -13.17 -0.06 16.86
CA VAL A 7 -12.10 0.78 17.40
C VAL A 7 -12.29 2.26 17.05
N LEU A 8 -12.79 2.57 15.85
CA LEU A 8 -12.94 3.95 15.37
C LEU A 8 -14.32 4.51 15.70
N PRO A 9 -14.41 5.80 16.07
CA PRO A 9 -15.69 6.46 16.26
C PRO A 9 -16.47 6.51 14.94
N LEU A 10 -17.81 6.50 15.04
CA LEU A 10 -18.70 6.42 13.88
C LEU A 10 -18.44 7.52 12.84
N SER A 11 -18.10 8.73 13.28
CA SER A 11 -17.76 9.86 12.40
C SER A 11 -16.53 9.56 11.53
N VAL A 12 -15.47 8.99 12.09
CA VAL A 12 -14.25 8.60 11.38
C VAL A 12 -14.52 7.43 10.45
N THR A 13 -15.34 6.47 10.89
CA THR A 13 -15.78 5.34 10.05
C THR A 13 -16.51 5.82 8.79
N ILE A 14 -17.52 6.67 8.95
CA ILE A 14 -18.30 7.22 7.82
C ILE A 14 -17.39 8.05 6.91
N GLY A 15 -16.57 8.93 7.47
CA GLY A 15 -15.62 9.74 6.70
C GLY A 15 -14.61 8.89 5.93
N GLY A 16 -14.09 7.85 6.57
CA GLY A 16 -13.17 6.88 5.98
C GLY A 16 -13.78 6.14 4.80
N TYR A 17 -15.03 5.68 4.93
CA TYR A 17 -15.78 5.05 3.84
C TYR A 17 -16.07 6.01 2.70
N ALA A 18 -16.50 7.24 3.00
CA ALA A 18 -16.78 8.25 1.97
C ALA A 18 -15.53 8.58 1.14
N ALA A 19 -14.42 8.90 1.80
CA ALA A 19 -13.16 9.21 1.13
C ALA A 19 -12.58 7.97 0.41
N GLY A 20 -12.65 6.79 1.06
CA GLY A 20 -12.21 5.53 0.47
C GLY A 20 -13.00 5.17 -0.79
N ALA A 21 -14.31 5.35 -0.79
CA ALA A 21 -15.16 5.09 -1.95
C ALA A 21 -14.84 6.03 -3.13
N VAL A 22 -14.61 7.32 -2.85
CA VAL A 22 -14.20 8.30 -3.87
C VAL A 22 -12.87 7.89 -4.51
N LEU A 23 -11.86 7.56 -3.69
CA LEU A 23 -10.54 7.16 -4.19
C LEU A 23 -10.59 5.80 -4.92
N THR A 24 -11.41 4.87 -4.44
CA THR A 24 -11.65 3.57 -5.10
C THR A 24 -12.27 3.79 -6.48
N ALA A 25 -13.32 4.60 -6.58
CA ALA A 25 -13.96 4.92 -7.85
C ALA A 25 -13.00 5.65 -8.81
N TRP A 26 -12.21 6.60 -8.29
CA TRP A 26 -11.20 7.32 -9.05
C TRP A 26 -10.06 6.41 -9.56
N SER A 27 -9.65 5.45 -8.74
CA SER A 27 -8.64 4.44 -9.05
C SER A 27 -9.17 3.44 -10.09
N ALA A 28 -10.40 2.94 -9.91
CA ALA A 28 -11.09 2.05 -10.85
C ALA A 28 -11.28 2.67 -12.23
N ARG A 29 -11.65 3.96 -12.32
CA ARG A 29 -11.78 4.68 -13.60
C ARG A 29 -10.45 4.79 -14.37
N ARG A 30 -9.30 4.61 -13.71
CA ARG A 30 -7.97 4.62 -14.34
C ARG A 30 -7.48 3.22 -14.69
N THR A 31 -8.15 2.18 -14.22
CA THR A 31 -7.79 0.80 -14.54
C THR A 31 -8.20 0.48 -15.96
N ARG A 32 -7.24 0.08 -16.80
CA ARG A 32 -7.50 -0.40 -18.15
C ARG A 32 -7.61 -1.92 -18.15
N SER A 33 -8.43 -2.49 -19.03
CA SER A 33 -8.67 -3.94 -19.09
C SER A 33 -7.37 -4.75 -19.28
N GLN A 34 -6.41 -4.23 -20.05
CA GLN A 34 -5.10 -4.84 -20.27
C GLN A 34 -4.22 -4.90 -19.02
N ASP A 35 -4.47 -4.02 -18.03
CA ASP A 35 -3.71 -3.94 -16.79
C ASP A 35 -4.31 -4.85 -15.69
N LEU A 36 -5.53 -5.40 -15.89
CA LEU A 36 -6.23 -6.23 -14.91
C LEU A 36 -5.39 -7.43 -14.40
N PRO A 37 -4.67 -8.20 -15.25
CA PRO A 37 -3.84 -9.29 -14.75
C PRO A 37 -2.73 -8.81 -13.79
N LYS A 38 -2.11 -7.66 -14.09
CA LYS A 38 -1.08 -7.07 -13.23
C LYS A 38 -1.67 -6.59 -11.90
N VAL A 39 -2.84 -5.94 -11.94
CA VAL A 39 -3.57 -5.52 -10.74
C VAL A 39 -3.91 -6.73 -9.87
N ALA A 40 -4.44 -7.80 -10.47
CA ALA A 40 -4.81 -9.02 -9.75
C ALA A 40 -3.60 -9.68 -9.07
N VAL A 41 -2.46 -9.82 -9.77
CA VAL A 41 -1.24 -10.40 -9.21
C VAL A 41 -0.68 -9.56 -8.06
N VAL A 42 -0.62 -8.24 -8.21
CA VAL A 42 -0.13 -7.35 -7.14
C VAL A 42 -1.09 -7.36 -5.94
N THR A 43 -2.41 -7.39 -6.19
CA THR A 43 -3.43 -7.54 -5.13
C THR A 43 -3.26 -8.85 -4.38
N ALA A 44 -3.07 -9.96 -5.09
CA ALA A 44 -2.83 -11.28 -4.49
C ALA A 44 -1.51 -11.33 -3.72
N ALA A 45 -0.44 -10.72 -4.24
CA ALA A 45 0.84 -10.63 -3.55
C ALA A 45 0.71 -9.84 -2.25
N PHE A 46 0.04 -8.68 -2.28
CA PHE A 46 -0.30 -7.90 -1.08
C PHE A 46 -1.09 -8.75 -0.09
N PHE A 47 -2.18 -9.38 -0.53
CA PHE A 47 -3.04 -10.23 0.29
C PHE A 47 -2.26 -11.34 0.99
N VAL A 48 -1.51 -12.15 0.25
CA VAL A 48 -0.76 -13.30 0.81
C VAL A 48 0.37 -12.83 1.72
N ALA A 49 1.15 -11.83 1.31
CA ALA A 49 2.28 -11.35 2.09
C ALA A 49 1.85 -10.76 3.44
N SER A 50 0.70 -10.07 3.46
CA SER A 50 0.17 -9.45 4.70
C SER A 50 -0.51 -10.44 5.63
N LEU A 51 -0.90 -11.63 5.16
CA LEU A 51 -1.38 -12.72 6.04
C LEU A 51 -0.25 -13.35 6.85
N VAL A 52 1.01 -13.27 6.39
CA VAL A 52 2.17 -13.70 7.17
C VAL A 52 2.48 -12.62 8.22
N HIS A 53 1.86 -12.76 9.39
CA HIS A 53 1.99 -11.80 10.49
C HIS A 53 2.51 -12.46 11.75
N ILE A 54 3.35 -11.71 12.47
CA ILE A 54 3.93 -12.12 13.74
C ILE A 54 3.28 -11.26 14.84
N PRO A 55 2.65 -11.87 15.86
CA PRO A 55 2.11 -11.13 16.99
C PRO A 55 3.22 -10.36 17.72
N PHE A 56 2.98 -9.09 18.02
CA PHE A 56 3.91 -8.21 18.72
C PHE A 56 3.17 -7.30 19.71
N GLY A 57 3.05 -7.77 20.95
CA GLY A 57 2.27 -7.09 22.00
C GLY A 57 0.79 -6.95 21.60
N PRO A 58 0.16 -5.78 21.76
CA PRO A 58 -1.22 -5.54 21.32
C PRO A 58 -1.37 -5.36 19.81
N THR A 59 -0.28 -5.51 19.04
CA THR A 59 -0.26 -5.29 17.58
C THR A 59 0.33 -6.50 16.86
N SER A 60 0.27 -6.51 15.53
CA SER A 60 0.96 -7.52 14.71
C SER A 60 1.81 -6.83 13.65
N ALA A 61 3.02 -7.35 13.47
CA ALA A 61 3.95 -6.94 12.42
C ALA A 61 3.81 -7.90 11.22
N HIS A 62 3.69 -7.35 10.02
CA HIS A 62 3.57 -8.11 8.78
C HIS A 62 4.06 -7.27 7.61
N LEU A 63 4.26 -7.93 6.46
CA LEU A 63 4.48 -7.21 5.21
C LEU A 63 3.20 -6.49 4.78
N LEU A 64 3.37 -5.33 4.19
CA LEU A 64 2.37 -4.34 3.83
C LEU A 64 2.39 -4.06 2.35
N LEU A 65 3.58 -4.04 1.74
CA LEU A 65 3.83 -3.78 0.34
C LEU A 65 3.23 -2.48 -0.26
N PRO A 66 2.93 -1.38 0.48
CA PRO A 66 2.34 -0.19 -0.14
C PRO A 66 3.32 0.45 -1.12
N GLY A 67 4.61 0.47 -0.77
CA GLY A 67 5.64 1.05 -1.62
C GLY A 67 5.86 0.28 -2.93
N LEU A 68 5.84 -1.05 -2.86
CA LEU A 68 5.96 -1.93 -4.02
C LEU A 68 4.70 -1.89 -4.89
N ALA A 69 3.52 -2.01 -4.29
CA ALA A 69 2.24 -1.92 -4.99
C ALA A 69 2.10 -0.57 -5.69
N GLY A 70 2.48 0.51 -5.01
CA GLY A 70 2.57 1.85 -5.55
C GLY A 70 3.50 1.97 -6.74
N ALA A 71 4.74 1.51 -6.62
CA ALA A 71 5.71 1.54 -7.71
C ALA A 71 5.22 0.81 -8.97
N LEU A 72 4.51 -0.31 -8.80
CA LEU A 72 4.00 -1.13 -9.90
C LEU A 72 2.69 -0.63 -10.49
N LEU A 73 1.75 -0.14 -9.68
CA LEU A 73 0.38 0.18 -10.11
C LEU A 73 0.05 1.68 -10.12
N GLY A 74 0.86 2.51 -9.45
CA GLY A 74 0.61 3.93 -9.23
C GLY A 74 -0.78 4.22 -8.62
N PRO A 75 -1.58 5.14 -9.19
CA PRO A 75 -2.98 5.39 -8.84
C PRO A 75 -3.87 4.16 -8.67
N VAL A 76 -3.61 3.09 -9.43
CA VAL A 76 -4.41 1.86 -9.38
C VAL A 76 -4.12 1.05 -8.10
N ALA A 77 -3.01 1.33 -7.40
CA ALA A 77 -2.64 0.66 -6.16
C ALA A 77 -3.71 0.83 -5.06
N PHE A 78 -4.44 1.95 -5.04
CA PHE A 78 -5.51 2.17 -4.06
C PHE A 78 -6.61 1.11 -4.19
N LEU A 79 -7.10 0.87 -5.42
CA LEU A 79 -8.08 -0.18 -5.69
C LEU A 79 -7.53 -1.57 -5.33
N ALA A 80 -6.28 -1.87 -5.73
CA ALA A 80 -5.66 -3.15 -5.44
C ALA A 80 -5.58 -3.44 -3.93
N ILE A 81 -5.09 -2.48 -3.15
CA ILE A 81 -4.98 -2.59 -1.70
C ILE A 81 -6.38 -2.68 -1.07
N GLY A 82 -7.33 -1.83 -1.48
CA GLY A 82 -8.70 -1.86 -0.96
C GLY A 82 -9.39 -3.22 -1.19
N LEU A 83 -9.22 -3.82 -2.36
CA LEU A 83 -9.74 -5.17 -2.65
C LEU A 83 -9.05 -6.25 -1.80
N GLY A 84 -7.73 -6.16 -1.63
CA GLY A 84 -6.99 -7.08 -0.76
C GLY A 84 -7.51 -7.00 0.69
N LEU A 85 -7.64 -5.79 1.23
CA LEU A 85 -8.16 -5.55 2.58
C LEU A 85 -9.58 -6.07 2.75
N LEU A 86 -10.46 -5.83 1.78
CA LEU A 86 -11.83 -6.34 1.80
C LEU A 86 -11.85 -7.87 1.92
N LEU A 87 -11.03 -8.56 1.10
CA LEU A 87 -10.92 -10.01 1.15
C LEU A 87 -10.33 -10.49 2.49
N GLN A 88 -9.37 -9.76 3.06
CA GLN A 88 -8.77 -10.13 4.36
C GLN A 88 -9.79 -10.03 5.49
N SER A 89 -10.59 -8.95 5.51
CA SER A 89 -11.67 -8.79 6.48
C SER A 89 -12.73 -9.88 6.35
N LEU A 90 -13.12 -10.25 5.12
CA LEU A 90 -14.17 -11.25 4.89
C LEU A 90 -13.73 -12.70 5.14
N LEU A 91 -12.52 -13.06 4.70
CA LEU A 91 -12.07 -14.45 4.70
C LEU A 91 -11.26 -14.83 5.96
N PHE A 92 -10.54 -13.87 6.52
CA PHE A 92 -9.58 -14.13 7.61
C PHE A 92 -9.86 -13.30 8.88
N GLN A 93 -10.91 -12.47 8.86
CA GLN A 93 -11.21 -11.51 9.95
C GLN A 93 -9.98 -10.65 10.32
N PHE A 94 -9.13 -10.40 9.33
CA PHE A 94 -7.88 -9.66 9.51
C PHE A 94 -8.09 -8.21 9.08
N GLY A 95 -8.36 -7.36 10.07
CA GLY A 95 -8.84 -5.99 9.87
C GLY A 95 -10.37 -5.92 9.82
N GLY A 96 -10.95 -4.87 10.41
CA GLY A 96 -12.39 -4.74 10.57
C GLY A 96 -13.13 -4.23 9.34
N LEU A 97 -14.37 -4.69 9.14
CA LEU A 97 -15.27 -4.17 8.10
C LEU A 97 -15.71 -2.73 8.38
N THR A 98 -16.04 -2.39 9.62
CA THR A 98 -16.33 -1.01 10.04
C THR A 98 -15.12 -0.10 9.86
N ALA A 99 -13.90 -0.63 9.96
CA ALA A 99 -12.67 0.13 9.75
C ALA A 99 -12.13 0.06 8.30
N LEU A 100 -12.79 -0.65 7.38
CA LEU A 100 -12.28 -0.92 6.03
C LEU A 100 -11.95 0.36 5.25
N GLY A 101 -12.79 1.38 5.34
CA GLY A 101 -12.54 2.68 4.71
C GLY A 101 -11.26 3.34 5.23
N ALA A 102 -11.09 3.38 6.55
CA ALA A 102 -9.90 3.93 7.20
C ALA A 102 -8.64 3.10 6.88
N ASN A 103 -8.72 1.76 6.93
CA ASN A 103 -7.64 0.86 6.55
C ASN A 103 -7.23 1.04 5.09
N SER A 104 -8.20 1.23 4.20
CA SER A 104 -7.97 1.50 2.77
C SER A 104 -7.26 2.84 2.56
N LEU A 105 -7.62 3.88 3.31
CA LEU A 105 -6.91 5.17 3.25
C LEU A 105 -5.49 5.06 3.81
N MET A 106 -5.35 4.42 4.96
CA MET A 106 -4.08 4.21 5.65
C MET A 106 -3.06 3.47 4.79
N MET A 107 -3.48 2.52 3.96
CA MET A 107 -2.56 1.76 3.10
C MET A 107 -2.53 2.23 1.65
N GLY A 108 -3.69 2.61 1.11
CA GLY A 108 -3.85 3.03 -0.27
C GLY A 108 -3.25 4.39 -0.58
N LEU A 109 -3.37 5.37 0.33
CA LEU A 109 -2.76 6.69 0.14
C LEU A 109 -1.22 6.61 0.09
N PRO A 110 -0.53 5.92 1.02
CA PRO A 110 0.90 5.69 0.90
C PRO A 110 1.30 5.04 -0.42
N ALA A 111 0.55 4.04 -0.88
CA ALA A 111 0.85 3.37 -2.14
C ALA A 111 0.74 4.33 -3.33
N MET A 112 -0.27 5.18 -3.38
CA MET A 112 -0.39 6.20 -4.43
C MET A 112 0.79 7.19 -4.41
N VAL A 113 1.16 7.67 -3.22
CA VAL A 113 2.29 8.61 -3.03
C VAL A 113 3.59 7.94 -3.45
N CYS A 114 3.83 6.70 -3.04
CA CYS A 114 4.99 5.89 -3.43
C CYS A 114 5.05 5.65 -4.94
N GLY A 115 3.90 5.43 -5.59
CA GLY A 115 3.83 5.34 -7.04
C GLY A 115 4.30 6.61 -7.73
N TRP A 116 3.83 7.78 -7.29
CA TRP A 116 4.32 9.05 -7.80
C TRP A 116 5.82 9.27 -7.53
N PHE A 117 6.26 9.00 -6.30
CA PHE A 117 7.66 9.12 -5.89
C PHE A 117 8.56 8.24 -6.77
N PHE A 118 8.23 6.95 -6.89
CA PHE A 118 8.99 6.02 -7.70
C PHE A 118 9.09 6.48 -9.15
N GLN A 119 7.96 6.82 -9.78
CA GLN A 119 7.97 7.23 -11.20
C GLN A 119 8.77 8.52 -11.44
N THR A 120 8.82 9.41 -10.45
CA THR A 120 9.60 10.65 -10.52
C THR A 120 11.11 10.40 -10.39
N PHE A 121 11.53 9.48 -9.52
CA PHE A 121 12.95 9.35 -9.14
C PHE A 121 13.66 8.09 -9.70
N LYS A 122 12.92 7.12 -10.26
CA LYS A 122 13.42 5.76 -10.63
C LYS A 122 14.67 5.74 -11.53
N GLY A 123 14.86 6.77 -12.35
CA GLY A 123 16.00 6.87 -13.27
C GLY A 123 16.02 5.74 -14.32
N ARG A 124 17.18 5.55 -14.97
CA ARG A 124 17.33 4.62 -16.11
C ARG A 124 18.27 3.43 -15.87
N THR A 125 18.98 3.38 -14.76
CA THR A 125 19.92 2.29 -14.45
C THR A 125 19.29 1.29 -13.49
N SER A 126 19.66 0.01 -13.62
CA SER A 126 19.15 -1.06 -12.73
C SER A 126 19.43 -0.77 -11.25
N PHE A 127 20.62 -0.22 -10.96
CA PHE A 127 21.00 0.14 -9.59
C PHE A 127 20.12 1.27 -9.02
N ARG A 128 19.88 2.33 -9.80
CA ARG A 128 19.03 3.45 -9.37
C ARG A 128 17.57 3.03 -9.20
N GLN A 129 17.06 2.18 -10.08
CA GLN A 129 15.72 1.60 -9.98
C GLN A 129 15.55 0.78 -8.69
N ALA A 130 16.52 -0.07 -8.36
CA ALA A 130 16.51 -0.85 -7.12
C ALA A 130 16.56 0.06 -5.87
N ILE A 131 17.43 1.06 -5.84
CA ILE A 131 17.52 2.00 -4.71
C ILE A 131 16.21 2.75 -4.52
N VAL A 132 15.68 3.38 -5.57
CA VAL A 132 14.45 4.16 -5.48
C VAL A 132 13.26 3.26 -5.16
N GLY A 133 13.27 2.02 -5.67
CA GLY A 133 12.32 1.00 -5.30
C GLY A 133 12.35 0.65 -3.81
N GLY A 134 13.55 0.47 -3.24
CA GLY A 134 13.71 0.24 -1.81
C GLY A 134 13.29 1.42 -0.95
N LEU A 135 13.67 2.64 -1.36
CA LEU A 135 13.20 3.87 -0.70
C LEU A 135 11.68 3.98 -0.75
N SER A 136 11.05 3.64 -1.87
CA SER A 136 9.59 3.60 -2.02
C SER A 136 8.96 2.60 -1.05
N GLY A 137 9.54 1.40 -0.91
CA GLY A 137 9.12 0.38 0.07
C GLY A 137 9.12 0.90 1.51
N ALA A 138 10.28 1.36 1.96
CA ALA A 138 10.45 1.91 3.31
C ALA A 138 9.54 3.12 3.55
N PHE A 139 9.48 4.05 2.60
CA PHE A 139 8.68 5.27 2.70
C PHE A 139 7.18 4.99 2.78
N GLY A 140 6.69 4.02 2.01
CA GLY A 140 5.28 3.62 2.05
C GLY A 140 4.88 3.08 3.41
N THR A 141 5.74 2.26 4.02
CA THR A 141 5.52 1.73 5.38
C THR A 141 5.55 2.81 6.43
N ILE A 142 6.50 3.74 6.36
CA ILE A 142 6.57 4.90 7.28
C ILE A 142 5.27 5.70 7.18
N LEU A 143 4.83 6.04 5.98
CA LEU A 143 3.64 6.86 5.78
C LEU A 143 2.37 6.15 6.26
N ALA A 144 2.26 4.84 6.03
CA ALA A 144 1.15 4.04 6.53
C ALA A 144 1.13 3.99 8.08
N ALA A 145 2.31 3.83 8.70
CA ALA A 145 2.43 3.81 10.16
C ALA A 145 2.10 5.17 10.79
N VAL A 146 2.48 6.28 10.13
CA VAL A 146 2.09 7.64 10.55
C VAL A 146 0.59 7.85 10.43
N ILE A 147 -0.04 7.44 9.32
CA ILE A 147 -1.50 7.56 9.17
C ILE A 147 -2.23 6.70 10.23
N LEU A 148 -1.74 5.49 10.50
CA LEU A 148 -2.27 4.67 11.59
C LEU A 148 -2.20 5.40 12.93
N ALA A 149 -1.04 5.99 13.27
CA ALA A 149 -0.88 6.72 14.52
C ALA A 149 -1.86 7.90 14.63
N VAL A 150 -2.06 8.65 13.54
CA VAL A 150 -3.05 9.73 13.49
C VAL A 150 -4.47 9.20 13.70
N LEU A 151 -4.86 8.12 13.01
CA LEU A 151 -6.18 7.50 13.16
C LEU A 151 -6.42 7.00 14.59
N LEU A 152 -5.41 6.39 15.22
CA LEU A 152 -5.50 5.92 16.60
C LEU A 152 -5.64 7.08 17.58
N VAL A 153 -4.91 8.17 17.40
CA VAL A 153 -5.05 9.37 18.25
C VAL A 153 -6.47 9.97 18.11
N THR A 154 -7.07 9.94 16.92
CA THR A 154 -8.47 10.36 16.76
C THR A 154 -9.49 9.39 17.36
N GLY A 155 -9.07 8.17 17.70
CA GLY A 155 -9.89 7.15 18.37
C GLY A 155 -10.05 7.36 19.88
N GLY A 156 -9.23 8.22 20.50
CA GLY A 156 -9.29 8.53 21.93
C GLY A 156 -7.92 8.47 22.62
N GLU A 157 -7.85 9.02 23.84
CA GLU A 157 -6.60 9.10 24.61
C GLU A 157 -6.01 7.71 24.94
N ASP A 158 -6.86 6.70 25.11
CA ASP A 158 -6.48 5.32 25.42
C ASP A 158 -5.58 4.69 24.34
N PHE A 159 -5.58 5.21 23.11
CA PHE A 159 -4.82 4.66 21.99
C PHE A 159 -3.44 5.28 21.77
N PHE A 160 -3.04 6.31 22.55
CA PHE A 160 -1.71 6.92 22.41
C PHE A 160 -0.57 5.94 22.70
N GLY A 161 -0.71 5.10 23.73
CA GLY A 161 0.25 4.06 24.05
C GLY A 161 0.38 3.03 22.92
N VAL A 162 -0.76 2.61 22.37
CA VAL A 162 -0.85 1.68 21.25
C VAL A 162 -0.19 2.26 20.00
N ALA A 163 -0.40 3.55 19.70
CA ALA A 163 0.22 4.22 18.56
C ALA A 163 1.76 4.22 18.66
N LYS A 164 2.33 4.49 19.83
CA LYS A 164 3.79 4.44 20.05
C LYS A 164 4.35 3.03 19.87
N ILE A 165 3.68 2.02 20.45
CA ILE A 165 4.09 0.61 20.30
C ILE A 165 4.01 0.19 18.84
N ALA A 166 2.92 0.56 18.14
CA ALA A 166 2.76 0.28 16.72
C ALA A 166 3.91 0.88 15.90
N LEU A 167 4.24 2.17 16.09
CA LEU A 167 5.36 2.80 15.38
C LEU A 167 6.69 2.09 15.64
N ALA A 168 6.98 1.75 16.90
CA ALA A 168 8.20 1.03 17.26
C ALA A 168 8.26 -0.37 16.62
N ALA A 169 7.14 -1.12 16.65
CA ALA A 169 7.03 -2.46 16.08
C ALA A 169 7.22 -2.48 14.54
N HIS A 170 7.00 -1.35 13.86
CA HIS A 170 7.18 -1.24 12.41
C HIS A 170 8.58 -0.82 11.98
N VAL A 171 9.48 -0.46 12.91
CA VAL A 171 10.89 -0.12 12.57
C VAL A 171 11.59 -1.27 11.82
N PRO A 172 11.53 -2.54 12.28
CA PRO A 172 12.09 -3.65 11.51
C PRO A 172 11.36 -3.87 10.17
N VAL A 173 10.04 -3.69 10.15
CA VAL A 173 9.21 -3.85 8.95
C VAL A 173 9.61 -2.86 7.86
N ILE A 174 9.92 -1.61 8.21
CA ILE A 174 10.39 -0.58 7.27
C ILE A 174 11.64 -1.05 6.51
N ILE A 175 12.60 -1.64 7.23
CA ILE A 175 13.86 -2.13 6.65
C ILE A 175 13.57 -3.31 5.71
N ILE A 176 12.76 -4.27 6.15
CA ILE A 176 12.41 -5.46 5.36
C ILE A 176 11.65 -5.04 4.09
N GLU A 177 10.67 -4.16 4.20
CA GLU A 177 9.90 -3.61 3.08
C GLU A 177 10.78 -2.90 2.05
N GLY A 178 11.79 -2.15 2.53
CA GLY A 178 12.77 -1.53 1.66
C GLY A 178 13.63 -2.56 0.93
N ILE A 179 14.11 -3.59 1.61
CA ILE A 179 14.93 -4.65 1.00
C ILE A 179 14.12 -5.43 -0.04
N VAL A 180 12.91 -5.88 0.33
CA VAL A 180 12.00 -6.62 -0.56
C VAL A 180 11.67 -5.78 -1.79
N SER A 181 11.30 -4.51 -1.60
CA SER A 181 10.97 -3.62 -2.72
C SER A 181 12.18 -3.36 -3.63
N ALA A 182 13.37 -3.14 -3.07
CA ALA A 182 14.59 -2.95 -3.84
C ALA A 182 14.92 -4.17 -4.71
N PHE A 183 14.85 -5.36 -4.11
CA PHE A 183 15.11 -6.62 -4.80
C PHE A 183 14.09 -6.86 -5.91
N THR A 184 12.79 -6.77 -5.61
CA THR A 184 11.72 -7.02 -6.58
C THR A 184 11.80 -6.04 -7.75
N ILE A 185 11.95 -4.74 -7.48
CA ILE A 185 12.03 -3.73 -8.56
C ILE A 185 13.32 -3.88 -9.37
N GLY A 186 14.45 -4.11 -8.70
CA GLY A 186 15.72 -4.35 -9.38
C GLY A 186 15.67 -5.59 -10.30
N PHE A 187 15.02 -6.66 -9.85
CA PHE A 187 14.79 -7.86 -10.65
C PHE A 187 13.86 -7.56 -11.83
N LEU A 188 12.68 -6.97 -11.58
CA LEU A 188 11.70 -6.66 -12.63
C LEU A 188 12.27 -5.75 -13.71
N PHE A 189 13.11 -4.78 -13.34
CA PHE A 189 13.79 -3.92 -14.32
C PHE A 189 14.66 -4.72 -15.30
N ARG A 190 15.28 -5.81 -14.84
CA ARG A 190 16.14 -6.66 -15.68
C ARG A 190 15.35 -7.63 -16.54
N VAL A 191 14.31 -8.26 -16.00
CA VAL A 191 13.56 -9.32 -16.72
C VAL A 191 12.37 -8.82 -17.51
N LYS A 192 11.66 -7.79 -17.03
CA LYS A 192 10.45 -7.25 -17.69
C LYS A 192 10.23 -5.78 -17.31
N PRO A 193 11.09 -4.86 -17.78
CA PRO A 193 11.04 -3.44 -17.41
C PRO A 193 9.70 -2.77 -17.73
N ALA A 194 8.96 -3.27 -18.72
CA ALA A 194 7.60 -2.81 -19.03
C ALA A 194 6.63 -2.90 -17.83
N LEU A 195 6.89 -3.75 -16.83
CA LEU A 195 6.09 -3.80 -15.60
C LEU A 195 6.35 -2.61 -14.66
N LEU A 196 7.41 -1.84 -14.86
CA LEU A 196 7.72 -0.64 -14.06
C LEU A 196 7.21 0.64 -14.73
N GLU A 197 6.61 0.52 -15.91
CA GLU A 197 5.94 1.64 -16.56
C GLU A 197 4.54 1.85 -15.97
N PRO A 198 4.15 3.11 -15.72
CA PRO A 198 2.87 3.44 -15.11
C PRO A 198 1.70 3.05 -16.02
N SER A 199 0.71 2.36 -15.46
CA SER A 199 -0.52 1.92 -16.16
C SER A 199 -1.46 3.07 -16.59
N PHE A 200 -1.11 4.32 -16.31
CA PHE A 200 -1.95 5.51 -16.50
C PHE A 200 -1.31 6.56 -17.43
N VAL A 201 -0.07 6.34 -17.86
CA VAL A 201 0.54 7.16 -18.91
C VAL A 201 0.14 6.53 -20.25
N LYS A 202 -0.47 7.33 -21.15
CA LYS A 202 -0.67 6.90 -22.54
C LYS A 202 0.71 6.51 -23.09
N PRO A 203 0.88 5.32 -23.69
CA PRO A 203 2.13 5.05 -24.39
C PRO A 203 2.36 6.19 -25.39
N VAL A 204 3.51 6.83 -25.30
CA VAL A 204 3.96 7.74 -26.35
C VAL A 204 3.96 6.89 -27.61
N LYS A 205 3.16 7.26 -28.61
CA LYS A 205 3.16 6.57 -29.91
C LYS A 205 4.61 6.49 -30.36
N SER A 206 5.14 5.29 -30.54
CA SER A 206 6.39 5.11 -31.27
C SER A 206 6.15 5.69 -32.66
N VAL A 207 6.77 6.84 -32.94
CA VAL A 207 6.91 7.32 -34.31
C VAL A 207 7.86 6.31 -34.95
N HIS A 208 7.29 5.31 -35.62
CA HIS A 208 8.04 4.52 -36.57
C HIS A 208 8.38 5.46 -37.73
N VAL A 209 9.64 5.90 -37.77
CA VAL A 209 10.29 6.43 -38.98
C VAL A 209 11.14 5.31 -39.55
#